data_AF-A0A8T4FQ06-F1
#
_entry.id   AF-A0A8T4FQ06-F1
#
_cell.length_a   1.000
_cell.length_b   1.000
_cell.length_c   1.000
_cell.angle_alpha   90.00
_cell.angle_beta   90.00
_cell.angle_gamma   90.00
#
_symmetry.space_group_name_H-M   'P 1'
#
loop_
_entity.id
_entity.type
_entity.pdbx_description
1 polymer ?
#
loop_
_entity_poly.entity_id
_entity_poly.type
_entity_poly.pdbx_seq_one_letter_code
_entity_poly.pdbx_strand_id
1 'polypeptide(L)' 'MVPRKDWEDVRLSVMEAVQTAKFDQHPDLKRKLIETGDAELVYNNECGDEFWGVYNGVGENNLGKVLMKVRDGFVSERS' A
#
# COMPACT_ATOMS: atom_id res chain seq x y z
N MET A 1 -19.88 -15.18 -9.69
CA MET A 1 -19.69 -14.07 -8.74
C MET A 1 -19.75 -12.78 -9.54
N VAL A 2 -20.57 -11.81 -9.15
CA VAL A 2 -20.64 -10.52 -9.87
C VAL A 2 -19.66 -9.57 -9.21
N PRO A 3 -18.73 -8.95 -9.95
CA PRO A 3 -17.82 -7.94 -9.41
C PRO A 3 -18.62 -6.79 -8.79
N ARG A 4 -18.10 -6.22 -7.71
CA ARG A 4 -18.71 -5.04 -7.10
C ARG A 4 -18.68 -3.90 -8.13
N LYS A 5 -19.82 -3.23 -8.36
CA LYS A 5 -19.98 -2.25 -9.44
C LYS A 5 -19.11 -1.00 -9.28
N ASP A 6 -18.80 -0.64 -8.04
CA ASP A 6 -18.00 0.51 -7.60
C ASP A 6 -16.54 0.12 -7.30
N TRP A 7 -16.08 -1.08 -7.71
CA TRP A 7 -14.76 -1.57 -7.33
C TRP A 7 -13.63 -0.61 -7.68
N GLU A 8 -13.67 -0.03 -8.87
CA GLU A 8 -12.65 0.92 -9.33
C GLU A 8 -12.57 2.18 -8.46
N ASP A 9 -13.70 2.60 -7.87
CA ASP A 9 -13.80 3.77 -7.01
C ASP A 9 -13.33 3.48 -5.57
N VAL A 10 -13.57 2.26 -5.09
CA VAL A 10 -13.31 1.88 -3.68
C VAL A 10 -12.01 1.09 -3.48
N ARG A 11 -11.37 0.59 -4.55
CA ARG A 11 -10.19 -0.29 -4.45
C ARG A 11 -9.05 0.31 -3.62
N LEU A 12 -8.81 1.62 -3.73
CA LEU A 12 -7.75 2.31 -2.99
C LEU A 12 -8.05 2.38 -1.48
N SER A 13 -9.27 2.77 -1.11
CA SER A 13 -9.66 2.85 0.31
C SER A 13 -9.74 1.46 0.95
N VAL A 14 -10.19 0.46 0.19
CA VAL A 14 -10.17 -0.94 0.62
C VAL A 14 -8.74 -1.42 0.82
N MET A 15 -7.82 -1.14 -0.11
CA MET A 15 -6.42 -1.53 0.02
C MET A 15 -5.76 -0.88 1.24
N GLU A 16 -6.01 0.41 1.47
CA GLU A 16 -5.54 1.11 2.67
C GLU A 16 -6.05 0.43 3.95
N ALA A 17 -7.35 0.17 4.05
CA ALA A 17 -7.93 -0.50 5.21
C ALA A 17 -7.33 -1.89 5.46
N VAL A 18 -7.14 -2.68 4.40
CA VAL A 18 -6.54 -4.02 4.47
C VAL A 18 -5.08 -3.95 4.91
N GLN A 19 -4.31 -3.03 4.35
CA GLN A 19 -2.90 -2.88 4.70
C GLN A 19 -2.73 -2.39 6.14
N THR A 20 -3.51 -1.40 6.58
CA THR A 20 -3.55 -0.96 7.99
C THR A 20 -3.85 -2.15 8.91
N ALA A 21 -4.91 -2.92 8.62
CA ALA A 21 -5.27 -4.07 9.44
C ALA A 21 -4.16 -5.14 9.46
N LYS A 22 -3.52 -5.42 8.33
CA LYS A 22 -2.40 -6.36 8.22
C LYS A 22 -1.25 -5.95 9.13
N PHE A 23 -0.80 -4.71 9.05
CA PHE A 23 0.34 -4.27 9.85
C PHE A 23 -0.03 -4.12 11.33
N ASP A 24 -1.27 -3.71 11.65
CA ASP A 24 -1.73 -3.65 13.03
C ASP A 24 -1.76 -5.03 13.71
N GLN A 25 -2.21 -6.06 12.99
CA GLN A 25 -2.23 -7.45 13.45
C GLN A 25 -0.84 -8.08 13.58
N HIS A 26 0.18 -7.55 12.90
CA HIS A 26 1.52 -8.13 12.82
C HIS A 26 2.59 -7.09 13.23
N PRO A 27 2.90 -6.97 14.54
CA PRO A 27 3.80 -5.94 15.05
C PRO A 27 5.22 -5.98 14.48
N ASP A 28 5.71 -7.15 14.09
CA ASP A 28 7.00 -7.32 13.43
C ASP A 28 7.00 -6.73 12.02
N LEU A 29 5.92 -6.91 11.27
CA LEU A 29 5.75 -6.28 9.95
C LEU A 29 5.55 -4.77 10.08
N LYS A 30 4.78 -4.30 11.07
CA LYS A 30 4.60 -2.87 11.35
C LYS A 30 5.93 -2.20 11.64
N ARG A 31 6.77 -2.84 12.46
CA ARG A 31 8.12 -2.36 12.73
C ARG A 31 8.95 -2.28 11.45
N LYS A 32 8.98 -3.33 10.63
CA LYS A 32 9.71 -3.33 9.35
C LYS A 32 9.24 -2.23 8.40
N LEU A 33 7.94 -1.94 8.37
CA LEU A 33 7.36 -0.86 7.56
C LEU A 33 7.81 0.51 8.08
N ILE A 34 7.81 0.74 9.39
CA ILE A 34 8.29 2.00 9.99
C ILE A 34 9.80 2.16 9.78
N GLU A 35 10.57 1.08 9.87
CA GLU A 35 12.03 1.07 9.67
C GLU A 35 12.45 1.46 8.26
N THR A 36 11.55 1.46 7.26
CA THR A 36 11.87 2.01 5.94
C THR A 36 12.09 3.53 5.98
N GLY A 37 11.71 4.20 7.08
CA GLY A 37 11.88 5.64 7.26
C GLY A 37 11.26 6.42 6.11
N ASP A 38 11.97 7.43 5.62
CA ASP A 38 11.54 8.28 4.51
C ASP A 38 11.79 7.67 3.11
N ALA A 39 12.25 6.42 3.03
CA ALA A 39 12.48 5.78 1.75
C ALA A 39 11.17 5.63 0.95
N GLU A 40 11.25 5.85 -0.35
CA GLU A 40 10.16 5.58 -1.27
C GLU A 40 9.97 4.06 -1.45
N LEU A 41 8.73 3.60 -1.31
CA LEU A 41 8.38 2.20 -1.54
C LEU A 41 7.79 2.05 -2.93
N VAL A 42 8.46 1.28 -3.79
CA VAL A 42 8.03 1.03 -5.17
C VAL A 42 7.71 -0.45 -5.36
N TYR A 43 6.47 -0.75 -5.74
CA TYR A 43 6.08 -2.09 -6.16
C TYR A 43 6.41 -2.29 -7.64
N ASN A 44 7.64 -2.74 -7.93
CA ASN A 44 8.02 -3.14 -9.27
C ASN A 44 7.45 -4.53 -9.58
N ASN A 45 6.82 -4.69 -10.73
CA ASN A 45 6.23 -5.96 -11.17
C ASN A 45 6.64 -6.32 -12.60
N GLU A 46 6.46 -7.59 -12.95
CA GLU A 46 6.77 -8.13 -14.29
C GLU A 46 5.51 -8.47 -15.10
N CYS A 47 4.33 -8.27 -14.52
CA CYS A 47 3.06 -8.71 -15.10
C CYS A 47 2.30 -7.60 -15.85
N GLY A 48 2.86 -6.40 -15.95
CA GLY A 48 2.22 -5.27 -16.63
C GLY A 48 1.19 -4.54 -15.78
N ASP A 49 1.22 -4.70 -14.45
CA ASP A 49 0.32 -3.97 -13.55
C ASP A 49 0.83 -2.53 -13.34
N GLU A 50 0.33 -1.63 -14.16
CA GLU A 50 0.64 -0.21 -14.09
C GLU A 50 -0.20 0.54 -13.04
N PHE A 51 -1.23 -0.07 -12.44
CA PHE A 51 -2.07 0.60 -11.45
C PHE A 51 -1.52 0.45 -10.03
N TRP A 52 -1.30 -0.79 -9.59
CA TRP A 52 -0.76 -1.02 -8.23
C TRP A 52 0.74 -0.85 -8.17
N GLY A 53 1.43 -1.11 -9.28
CA GLY A 53 2.87 -1.12 -9.36
C GLY A 53 3.44 -0.30 -10.49
N VAL A 54 4.68 -0.62 -10.80
CA VAL A 54 5.46 -0.10 -11.92
C VAL A 54 5.92 -1.29 -12.75
N TYR A 55 5.72 -1.21 -14.06
CA TYR A 55 6.20 -2.15 -15.05
C TYR A 55 7.11 -1.42 -16.04
N ASN A 56 8.37 -1.86 -16.17
CA ASN A 56 9.36 -1.22 -17.05
C ASN A 56 9.51 0.31 -16.85
N GLY A 57 9.40 0.77 -15.60
CA GLY A 57 9.49 2.20 -15.26
C GLY A 57 8.20 3.01 -15.48
N VAL A 58 7.13 2.37 -15.92
CA VAL A 58 5.81 2.99 -16.12
C VAL A 58 4.80 2.43 -15.12
N GLY A 59 4.04 3.30 -14.45
CA GLY A 59 2.96 2.90 -13.55
C GLY A 59 2.73 3.88 -12.41
N GLU A 60 1.60 3.74 -11.75
CA GLU A 60 1.11 4.63 -10.71
C GLU A 60 1.65 4.28 -9.32
N ASN A 61 2.17 3.07 -9.11
CA ASN A 61 2.69 2.61 -7.81
C ASN A 61 1.70 2.82 -6.65
N ASN A 62 0.38 2.61 -6.87
CA ASN A 62 -0.61 2.89 -5.83
C ASN A 62 -0.43 2.03 -4.59
N LEU A 63 0.10 0.80 -4.70
CA LEU A 63 0.39 -0.02 -3.54
C LEU A 63 1.51 0.59 -2.68
N GLY A 64 2.58 1.06 -3.33
CA GLY A 64 3.67 1.76 -2.66
C GLY A 64 3.18 3.02 -1.93
N LYS A 65 2.36 3.83 -2.59
CA LYS A 65 1.72 5.03 -2.00
C LYS A 65 0.84 4.68 -0.80
N VAL A 66 0.04 3.61 -0.88
CA VAL A 66 -0.78 3.14 0.25
C VAL A 66 0.10 2.70 1.42
N LEU A 67 1.18 1.94 1.16
CA LEU A 67 2.10 1.51 2.22
C LEU A 67 2.76 2.70 2.94
N MET A 68 3.18 3.71 2.19
CA MET A 68 3.75 4.93 2.76
C MET A 68 2.71 5.70 3.58
N LYS A 69 1.46 5.83 3.10
CA LYS A 69 0.38 6.44 3.87
C LYS A 69 0.11 5.70 5.20
N VAL A 70 0.08 4.37 5.16
CA VAL A 70 -0.10 3.52 6.36
C VAL A 70 1.07 3.67 7.33
N ARG A 71 2.32 3.70 6.83
CA ARG A 71 3.51 3.98 7.62
C ARG A 71 3.37 5.32 8.36
N ASP A 72 3.00 6.38 7.65
CA ASP A 72 2.90 7.73 8.20
C ASP A 72 1.79 7.81 9.28
N GLY A 73 0.70 7.07 9.10
CA GLY A 73 -0.34 6.90 10.13
C GLY A 73 0.21 6.32 11.43
N PHE A 74 0.99 5.24 11.36
CA PHE A 74 1.57 4.60 12.54
C PHE A 74 2.70 5.39 13.21
N VAL A 75 3.45 6.20 12.44
CA VAL A 75 4.44 7.12 12.99
C VAL A 75 3.75 8.24 13.77
N SER A 76 2.65 8.77 13.25
CA SER A 76 1.86 9.83 13.88
C SER A 76 1.23 9.38 15.21
N GLU A 77 0.76 8.13 15.32
CA GLU A 77 0.22 7.55 16.57
C GLU A 77 1.25 7.45 17.71
N ARG A 78 2.55 7.49 17.38
CA ARG A 78 3.64 7.42 18.37
C ARG A 78 4.10 8.79 18.89
N SER A 79 3.58 9.89 18.32
CA SER A 79 3.99 11.27 18.65
C SER A 79 3.17 11.89 19.78
#